data_AF-A0A1E7I221-F1
#
_entry.id   AF-A0A1E7I221-F1
#
_cell.length_a   1.000
_cell.length_b   1.000
_cell.length_c   1.000
_cell.angle_alpha   90.00
_cell.angle_beta   90.00
_cell.angle_gamma   90.00
#
_symmetry.space_group_name_H-M   'P 1'
#
loop_
_entity.id
_entity.type
_entity.pdbx_description
1 polymer ?
#
loop_
_entity_poly.entity_id
_entity_poly.type
_entity_poly.pdbx_seq_one_letter_code
_entity_poly.pdbx_strand_id
1 'polypeptide(L)'
;MAVAEEIEKNSQKPMFTLPQYDGTPLPVYDAAPLTEAGKALFGTKNNRHFPPAPGSHIICAHKDITAYRPEKGTPAPNKGQAYGVWCYLCISLAKDRTVAASLFIEDAGLWTKNDKESELKAFLEKHQKVVAKSIVDCGKNQNIIYERTYMTYAYVIMKPGHVGTALTVAPYVTLARKALPPGGFKALEKMSLGEWKKAMAIEQ
;
A
#
# COMPACT_ATOMS: atom_id res chain seq x y z
N MET A 1 5.74 -3.78 -14.96
CA MET A 1 7.18 -4.06 -14.99
C MET A 1 7.50 -4.98 -13.83
N ALA A 2 8.36 -5.99 -14.00
CA ALA A 2 8.65 -7.00 -12.95
C ALA A 2 7.37 -7.46 -12.24
N VAL A 3 6.37 -7.86 -13.03
CA VAL A 3 5.00 -8.07 -12.52
C VAL A 3 5.00 -9.31 -11.64
N ALA A 4 4.44 -9.22 -10.43
CA ALA A 4 4.30 -10.39 -9.57
C ALA A 4 3.49 -11.47 -10.28
N GLU A 5 3.91 -12.73 -10.13
CA GLU A 5 3.40 -13.87 -10.91
C GLU A 5 1.89 -14.04 -10.76
N GLU A 6 1.34 -13.73 -9.58
CA GLU A 6 -0.10 -13.83 -9.32
C GLU A 6 -0.92 -12.80 -10.09
N ILE A 7 -0.36 -11.60 -10.29
CA ILE A 7 -0.97 -10.55 -11.13
C ILE A 7 -0.83 -10.93 -12.59
N GLU A 8 0.37 -11.35 -13.01
CA GLU A 8 0.65 -11.75 -14.40
C GLU A 8 -0.25 -12.90 -14.86
N LYS A 9 -0.45 -13.90 -14.01
CA LYS A 9 -1.29 -15.08 -14.28
C LYS A 9 -2.78 -14.82 -14.04
N ASN A 10 -3.17 -13.61 -13.62
CA ASN A 10 -4.53 -13.26 -13.22
C ASN A 10 -5.13 -14.26 -12.20
N SER A 11 -4.31 -14.77 -11.27
CA SER A 11 -4.74 -15.79 -10.31
C SER A 11 -5.34 -15.21 -9.02
N GLN A 12 -5.19 -13.90 -8.80
CA GLN A 12 -5.79 -13.25 -7.64
C GLN A 12 -7.32 -13.22 -7.72
N LYS A 13 -7.96 -13.46 -6.58
CA LYS A 13 -9.40 -13.25 -6.42
C LYS A 13 -9.66 -11.87 -5.81
N PRO A 14 -10.65 -11.10 -6.29
CA PRO A 14 -11.06 -9.88 -5.61
C PRO A 14 -11.47 -10.18 -4.17
N MET A 15 -11.03 -9.35 -3.21
CA MET A 15 -11.52 -9.38 -1.83
C MET A 15 -13.01 -9.02 -1.78
N PHE A 16 -13.40 -8.07 -2.62
CA PHE A 16 -14.78 -7.67 -2.87
C PHE A 16 -14.86 -6.83 -4.15
N THR A 17 -16.08 -6.50 -4.55
CA THR A 17 -16.38 -5.61 -5.69
C THR A 17 -17.37 -4.55 -5.23
N LEU A 18 -17.25 -3.33 -5.77
CA LEU A 18 -18.27 -2.28 -5.60
C LEU A 18 -18.66 -1.68 -6.97
N PRO A 19 -19.89 -1.18 -7.13
CA PRO A 19 -20.27 -0.47 -8.34
C PRO A 19 -19.58 0.90 -8.40
N GLN A 20 -19.09 1.26 -9.58
CA GLN A 20 -18.65 2.61 -9.93
C GLN A 20 -19.85 3.51 -10.23
N TYR A 21 -19.61 4.80 -10.45
CA TYR A 21 -20.69 5.78 -10.68
C TYR A 21 -21.47 5.53 -11.98
N ASP A 22 -20.91 4.82 -12.95
CA ASP A 22 -21.57 4.37 -14.17
C ASP A 22 -22.20 2.97 -14.05
N GLY A 23 -22.14 2.36 -12.86
CA GLY A 23 -22.63 1.01 -12.58
C GLY A 23 -21.66 -0.12 -12.91
N THR A 24 -20.51 0.16 -13.53
CA THR A 24 -19.51 -0.88 -13.82
C THR A 24 -18.87 -1.41 -12.53
N PRO A 25 -18.46 -2.69 -12.46
CA PRO A 25 -17.83 -3.23 -11.27
C PRO A 25 -16.38 -2.73 -11.11
N LEU A 26 -16.02 -2.30 -9.91
CA LEU A 26 -14.65 -2.08 -9.47
C LEU A 26 -14.20 -3.24 -8.57
N PRO A 27 -13.43 -4.21 -9.06
CA PRO A 27 -12.83 -5.24 -8.22
C PRO A 27 -11.71 -4.66 -7.36
N VAL A 28 -11.68 -5.05 -6.08
CA VAL A 28 -10.64 -4.67 -5.12
C VAL A 28 -9.84 -5.90 -4.72
N TYR A 29 -8.53 -5.84 -4.93
CA TYR A 29 -7.57 -6.92 -4.69
C TYR A 29 -6.66 -6.59 -3.51
N ASP A 30 -6.09 -7.61 -2.89
CA ASP A 30 -5.02 -7.46 -1.91
C ASP A 30 -3.75 -6.94 -2.61
N ALA A 31 -3.14 -5.89 -2.07
CA ALA A 31 -1.91 -5.29 -2.61
C ALA A 31 -0.61 -5.99 -2.17
N ALA A 32 -0.67 -7.11 -1.45
CA ALA A 32 0.50 -7.86 -1.00
C ALA A 32 1.52 -8.09 -2.13
N PRO A 33 1.13 -8.53 -3.35
CA PRO A 33 2.10 -8.71 -4.44
C PRO A 33 2.84 -7.42 -4.84
N LEU A 34 2.19 -6.25 -4.71
CA LEU A 34 2.82 -4.96 -4.99
C LEU A 34 3.78 -4.55 -3.87
N THR A 35 3.41 -4.79 -2.61
CA THR A 35 4.30 -4.51 -1.47
C THR A 35 5.52 -5.42 -1.46
N GLU A 36 5.36 -6.69 -1.85
CA GLU A 36 6.47 -7.63 -1.99
C GLU A 36 7.38 -7.26 -3.17
N ALA A 37 6.84 -6.73 -4.27
CA ALA A 37 7.65 -6.16 -5.34
C ALA A 37 8.47 -4.95 -4.86
N GLY A 38 7.88 -4.08 -4.03
CA GLY A 38 8.60 -2.96 -3.41
C GLY A 38 9.73 -3.42 -2.48
N LYS A 39 9.48 -4.41 -1.62
CA LYS A 39 10.49 -5.05 -0.76
C LYS A 39 11.58 -5.72 -1.59
N ALA A 40 11.23 -6.38 -2.69
CA ALA A 40 12.21 -6.98 -3.60
C ALA A 40 13.11 -5.92 -4.25
N LEU A 41 12.57 -4.75 -4.60
CA LEU A 41 13.36 -3.65 -5.17
C LEU A 41 14.32 -3.03 -4.17
N PHE A 42 13.82 -2.64 -2.99
CA PHE A 42 14.61 -1.88 -2.02
C PHE A 42 15.42 -2.75 -1.06
N GLY A 43 14.97 -3.98 -0.83
CA GLY A 43 15.47 -4.86 0.23
C GLY A 43 14.94 -4.45 1.60
N THR A 44 15.59 -4.98 2.64
CA THR A 44 15.32 -4.67 4.04
C THR A 44 16.51 -3.95 4.68
N LYS A 45 16.37 -3.55 5.95
CA LYS A 45 17.48 -2.94 6.71
C LYS A 45 18.75 -3.80 6.68
N ASN A 46 18.60 -5.12 6.83
CA ASN A 46 19.69 -6.07 6.98
C ASN A 46 20.10 -6.74 5.65
N ASN A 47 19.27 -6.65 4.61
CA ASN A 47 19.56 -7.15 3.27
C ASN A 47 19.12 -6.10 2.24
N ARG A 48 19.98 -5.12 1.96
CA ARG A 48 19.65 -3.98 1.09
C ARG A 48 19.91 -4.35 -0.36
N HIS A 49 18.98 -4.02 -1.25
CA HIS A 49 19.13 -4.20 -2.69
C HIS A 49 19.39 -2.84 -3.35
N PHE A 50 18.35 -2.17 -3.83
CA PHE A 50 18.44 -0.86 -4.49
C PHE A 50 17.62 0.23 -3.76
N PRO A 51 17.82 0.45 -2.44
CA PRO A 51 17.07 1.47 -1.71
C PRO A 51 17.43 2.89 -2.19
N PRO A 52 16.61 3.91 -1.87
CA PRO A 52 16.97 5.30 -2.06
C PRO A 52 18.36 5.63 -1.48
N ALA A 53 19.10 6.50 -2.17
CA ALA A 53 20.44 6.88 -1.73
C ALA A 53 20.39 7.62 -0.38
N PRO A 54 21.39 7.45 0.50
CA PRO A 54 21.48 8.21 1.74
C PRO A 54 21.42 9.72 1.48
N GLY A 55 20.52 10.44 2.15
CA GLY A 55 20.32 11.89 1.97
C GLY A 55 19.57 12.31 0.70
N SER A 56 19.07 11.35 -0.10
CA SER A 56 18.27 11.67 -1.29
C SER A 56 16.92 12.31 -0.93
N HIS A 57 16.46 13.21 -1.78
CA HIS A 57 15.12 13.81 -1.69
C HIS A 57 14.16 12.97 -2.53
N ILE A 58 13.29 12.20 -1.85
CA ILE A 58 12.30 11.35 -2.49
C ILE A 58 10.93 11.98 -2.29
N ILE A 59 10.29 12.34 -3.40
CA ILE A 59 8.90 12.79 -3.37
C ILE A 59 8.01 11.58 -3.13
N CYS A 60 7.08 11.73 -2.21
CA CYS A 60 6.15 10.68 -1.83
C CYS A 60 4.73 11.23 -1.73
N ALA A 61 3.75 10.49 -2.25
CA ALA A 61 2.43 10.52 -1.65
C ALA A 61 2.58 9.77 -0.31
N HIS A 62 2.17 10.39 0.79
CA HIS A 62 2.25 9.77 2.11
C HIS A 62 1.18 10.35 3.02
N LYS A 63 0.83 9.54 4.02
CA LYS A 63 0.07 9.97 5.19
C LYS A 63 0.54 9.17 6.41
N ASP A 64 0.56 9.82 7.56
CA ASP A 64 0.90 9.17 8.81
C ASP A 64 -0.02 9.59 9.95
N ILE A 65 0.04 8.80 11.02
CA ILE A 65 -0.60 9.10 12.29
C ILE A 65 0.32 8.59 13.40
N THR A 66 0.48 9.39 14.45
CA THR A 66 1.32 9.04 15.61
C THR A 66 0.51 9.21 16.89
N ALA A 67 0.62 8.25 17.80
CA ALA A 67 -0.01 8.33 19.12
C ALA A 67 0.81 7.64 20.20
N TYR A 68 0.64 8.13 21.42
CA TYR A 68 1.21 7.53 22.63
C TYR A 68 0.19 6.63 23.33
N ARG A 69 0.61 5.45 23.77
CA ARG A 69 -0.15 4.63 24.73
C ARG A 69 0.39 4.88 26.14
N PRO A 70 -0.42 5.40 27.10
CA PRO A 70 0.05 5.61 28.46
C PRO A 70 0.56 4.32 29.10
N GLU A 71 1.56 4.46 29.98
CA GLU A 71 2.14 3.34 30.72
C GLU A 71 1.09 2.62 31.60
N LYS A 72 0.13 3.39 32.13
CA LYS A 72 -0.95 2.90 32.98
C LYS A 72 -2.28 3.55 32.60
N GLY A 73 -3.37 2.81 32.81
CA GLY A 73 -4.73 3.29 32.59
C GLY A 73 -5.20 3.23 31.12
N THR A 74 -6.40 3.76 30.89
CA THR A 74 -7.03 3.82 29.57
C THR A 74 -6.50 5.03 28.79
N PRO A 75 -6.10 4.88 27.51
CA PRO A 75 -5.75 6.00 26.65
C PRO A 75 -6.87 7.02 26.56
N ALA A 76 -6.55 8.29 26.71
CA ALA A 76 -7.48 9.41 26.57
C ALA A 76 -7.41 10.00 25.15
N PRO A 77 -8.42 9.77 24.28
CA PRO A 77 -8.36 10.21 22.87
C PRO A 77 -8.26 11.72 22.71
N ASN A 78 -8.88 12.49 23.62
CA ASN A 78 -8.78 13.95 23.66
C ASN A 78 -7.37 14.48 23.97
N LYS A 79 -6.45 13.60 24.41
CA LYS A 79 -5.03 13.90 24.62
C LYS A 79 -4.14 13.30 23.53
N GLY A 80 -4.70 12.86 22.41
CA GLY A 80 -3.95 12.20 21.33
C GLY A 80 -3.41 10.83 21.72
N GLN A 81 -4.00 10.17 22.71
CA GLN A 81 -3.59 8.85 23.16
C GLN A 81 -4.44 7.75 22.55
N ALA A 82 -3.84 6.61 22.27
CA ALA A 82 -4.51 5.47 21.67
C ALA A 82 -3.92 4.14 22.15
N TYR A 83 -4.64 3.04 21.92
CA TYR A 83 -4.10 1.70 22.08
C TYR A 83 -3.30 1.28 20.84
N GLY A 84 -3.73 1.69 19.65
CA GLY A 84 -3.12 1.33 18.38
C GLY A 84 -3.13 2.47 17.37
N VAL A 85 -2.35 2.29 16.31
CA VAL A 85 -2.32 3.12 15.11
C VAL A 85 -2.42 2.23 13.87
N TRP A 86 -3.02 2.75 12.80
CA TRP A 86 -3.19 2.01 11.54
C TRP A 86 -3.15 2.95 10.33
N CYS A 87 -2.86 2.39 9.15
CA CYS A 87 -2.90 3.09 7.87
C CYS A 87 -3.28 2.18 6.70
N TYR A 88 -3.79 2.77 5.62
CA TYR A 88 -4.10 2.14 4.33
C TYR A 88 -3.28 2.73 3.20
N LEU A 89 -2.92 1.87 2.23
CA LEU A 89 -2.45 2.29 0.91
C LEU A 89 -3.31 1.61 -0.15
N CYS A 90 -3.83 2.42 -1.08
CA CYS A 90 -4.59 1.94 -2.23
C CYS A 90 -4.01 2.51 -3.52
N ILE A 91 -3.97 1.71 -4.58
CA ILE A 91 -3.71 2.17 -5.95
C ILE A 91 -4.82 1.67 -6.88
N SER A 92 -5.50 2.62 -7.53
CA SER A 92 -6.58 2.37 -8.48
C SER A 92 -6.10 2.67 -9.89
N LEU A 93 -6.07 1.64 -10.74
CA LEU A 93 -5.59 1.75 -12.11
C LEU A 93 -6.72 2.28 -12.99
N ALA A 94 -6.50 3.42 -13.64
CA ALA A 94 -7.46 3.97 -14.59
C ALA A 94 -7.67 3.00 -15.76
N LYS A 95 -8.92 2.85 -16.19
CA LYS A 95 -9.29 1.96 -17.31
C LYS A 95 -8.67 2.43 -18.64
N ASP A 96 -8.65 3.75 -18.86
CA ASP A 96 -7.94 4.38 -19.96
C ASP A 96 -6.83 5.29 -19.41
N ARG A 97 -5.60 4.76 -19.41
CA ARG A 97 -4.41 5.47 -18.92
C ARG A 97 -3.86 6.50 -19.90
N THR A 98 -4.46 6.65 -21.09
CA THR A 98 -4.06 7.68 -22.06
C THR A 98 -4.69 9.04 -21.75
N VAL A 99 -5.82 9.05 -21.02
CA VAL A 99 -6.57 10.27 -20.67
C VAL A 99 -6.74 10.46 -19.16
N ALA A 100 -6.51 9.43 -18.35
CA ALA A 100 -6.71 9.49 -16.91
C ALA A 100 -5.49 8.96 -16.12
N ALA A 101 -5.17 9.64 -15.03
CA ALA A 101 -4.17 9.18 -14.08
C ALA A 101 -4.71 8.02 -13.22
N SER A 102 -3.82 7.12 -12.81
CA SER A 102 -4.11 6.18 -11.73
C SER A 102 -4.05 6.90 -10.39
N LEU A 103 -4.86 6.47 -9.43
CA LEU A 103 -5.09 7.19 -8.18
C LEU A 103 -4.51 6.44 -6.98
N PHE A 104 -3.70 7.11 -6.17
CA PHE A 104 -3.41 6.67 -4.81
C PHE A 104 -4.48 7.20 -3.83
N ILE A 105 -4.95 6.35 -2.92
CA ILE A 105 -5.71 6.77 -1.73
C ILE A 105 -5.01 6.24 -0.48
N GLU A 106 -4.83 7.15 0.47
CA GLU A 106 -4.15 6.91 1.73
C GLU A 106 -5.07 7.29 2.89
N ASP A 107 -5.14 6.42 3.88
CA ASP A 107 -5.86 6.68 5.11
C ASP A 107 -5.01 6.30 6.32
N ALA A 108 -5.23 6.95 7.45
CA ALA A 108 -4.54 6.66 8.69
C ALA A 108 -5.41 7.05 9.88
N GLY A 109 -5.32 6.29 10.97
CA GLY A 109 -6.11 6.59 12.15
C GLY A 109 -5.67 5.89 13.42
N LEU A 110 -6.39 6.24 14.49
CA LEU A 110 -6.16 5.74 15.83
C LEU A 110 -7.10 4.58 16.15
N TRP A 111 -6.63 3.64 16.95
CA TRP A 111 -7.43 2.63 17.60
C TRP A 111 -7.53 2.91 19.09
N THR A 112 -8.72 3.31 19.55
CA THR A 112 -8.94 3.81 20.91
C THR A 112 -9.82 2.91 21.77
N LYS A 113 -10.33 1.80 21.22
CA LYS A 113 -11.33 0.97 21.90
C LYS A 113 -10.76 0.04 22.97
N ASN A 114 -9.67 -0.66 22.65
CA ASN A 114 -9.02 -1.64 23.52
C ASN A 114 -7.66 -2.04 22.94
N ASP A 115 -6.93 -2.92 23.60
CA ASP A 115 -5.65 -3.47 23.13
C ASP A 115 -5.76 -4.84 22.44
N LYS A 116 -6.97 -5.21 21.98
CA LYS A 116 -7.18 -6.48 21.27
C LYS A 116 -6.92 -6.30 19.79
N GLU A 117 -5.83 -6.90 19.33
CA GLU A 117 -5.43 -6.92 17.93
C GLU A 117 -6.50 -7.48 16.99
N SER A 118 -7.22 -8.53 17.39
CA SER A 118 -8.28 -9.12 16.58
C SER A 118 -9.45 -8.18 16.31
N GLU A 119 -9.82 -7.33 17.27
CA GLU A 119 -10.89 -6.34 17.11
C GLU A 119 -10.47 -5.18 16.20
N LEU A 120 -9.20 -4.74 16.29
CA LEU A 120 -8.63 -3.79 15.35
C LEU A 120 -8.62 -4.37 13.93
N LYS A 121 -8.15 -5.60 13.75
CA LYS A 121 -8.15 -6.26 12.44
C LYS A 121 -9.56 -6.37 11.85
N ALA A 122 -10.56 -6.78 12.64
CA ALA A 122 -11.95 -6.83 12.19
C ALA A 122 -12.50 -5.44 11.80
N PHE A 123 -12.11 -4.39 12.53
CA PHE A 123 -12.42 -3.01 12.15
C PHE A 123 -11.82 -2.66 10.78
N LEU A 124 -10.54 -2.98 10.57
CA LEU A 124 -9.83 -2.69 9.32
C LEU A 124 -10.49 -3.43 8.14
N GLU A 125 -10.74 -4.73 8.25
CA GLU A 125 -11.41 -5.51 7.20
C GLU A 125 -12.79 -4.92 6.82
N LYS A 126 -13.53 -4.38 7.80
CA LYS A 126 -14.78 -3.66 7.54
C LYS A 126 -14.54 -2.28 6.89
N HIS A 127 -13.53 -1.54 7.35
CA HIS A 127 -13.20 -0.18 6.88
C HIS A 127 -12.73 -0.15 5.42
N GLN A 128 -12.19 -1.25 4.89
CA GLN A 128 -11.83 -1.39 3.47
C GLN A 128 -12.93 -0.92 2.51
N LYS A 129 -14.21 -1.22 2.80
CA LYS A 129 -15.34 -0.80 1.94
C LYS A 129 -15.56 0.72 1.96
N VAL A 130 -15.26 1.37 3.07
CA VAL A 130 -15.36 2.84 3.21
C VAL A 130 -14.25 3.49 2.39
N VAL A 131 -13.02 2.99 2.50
CA VAL A 131 -11.89 3.46 1.69
C VAL A 131 -12.17 3.25 0.19
N ALA A 132 -12.66 2.06 -0.19
CA ALA A 132 -13.04 1.78 -1.58
C ALA A 132 -14.15 2.69 -2.11
N LYS A 133 -15.13 3.04 -1.26
CA LYS A 133 -16.17 4.01 -1.63
C LYS A 133 -15.56 5.38 -1.96
N SER A 134 -14.58 5.85 -1.17
CA SER A 134 -13.90 7.13 -1.45
C SER A 134 -13.19 7.15 -2.81
N ILE A 135 -12.68 6.01 -3.27
CA ILE A 135 -12.08 5.85 -4.60
C ILE A 135 -13.14 6.05 -5.69
N VAL A 136 -14.31 5.42 -5.54
CA VAL A 136 -15.43 5.59 -6.48
C VAL A 136 -15.93 7.03 -6.48
N ASP A 137 -16.02 7.68 -5.32
CA ASP A 137 -16.40 9.09 -5.21
C ASP A 137 -15.37 10.01 -5.92
N CYS A 138 -14.06 9.71 -5.79
CA CYS A 138 -13.02 10.42 -6.53
C CYS A 138 -13.13 10.21 -8.06
N GLY A 139 -13.38 8.98 -8.48
CA GLY A 139 -13.62 8.64 -9.89
C GLY A 139 -14.82 9.40 -10.45
N LYS A 140 -15.92 9.45 -9.70
CA LYS A 140 -17.11 10.24 -10.07
C LYS A 140 -16.78 11.72 -10.25
N ASN A 141 -16.06 12.31 -9.29
CA ASN A 141 -15.75 13.75 -9.31
C ASN A 141 -14.86 14.14 -10.49
N GLN A 142 -14.04 13.21 -11.00
CA GLN A 142 -13.12 13.45 -12.10
C GLN A 142 -13.59 12.80 -13.42
N ASN A 143 -14.76 12.17 -13.43
CA ASN A 143 -15.27 11.36 -14.55
C ASN A 143 -14.26 10.30 -15.03
N ILE A 144 -13.68 9.55 -14.07
CA ILE A 144 -12.70 8.48 -14.29
C ILE A 144 -13.26 7.14 -13.83
N ILE A 145 -13.19 6.14 -14.72
CA ILE A 145 -13.47 4.74 -14.42
C ILE A 145 -12.15 4.00 -14.18
N TYR A 146 -12.08 3.27 -13.07
CA TYR A 146 -10.94 2.43 -12.72
C TYR A 146 -11.19 0.98 -13.14
N GLU A 147 -10.16 0.30 -13.63
CA GLU A 147 -10.19 -1.12 -14.01
C GLU A 147 -10.16 -2.03 -12.78
N ARG A 148 -9.29 -1.71 -11.83
CA ARG A 148 -9.09 -2.45 -10.57
C ARG A 148 -8.42 -1.58 -9.52
N THR A 149 -8.60 -1.95 -8.25
CA THR A 149 -7.89 -1.36 -7.11
C THR A 149 -7.10 -2.42 -6.38
N TYR A 150 -5.87 -2.10 -5.99
CA TYR A 150 -5.10 -2.86 -5.01
C TYR A 150 -5.11 -2.12 -3.68
N MET A 151 -5.39 -2.82 -2.59
CA MET A 151 -5.49 -2.25 -1.25
C MET A 151 -4.72 -3.08 -0.24
N THR A 152 -4.01 -2.40 0.67
CA THR A 152 -3.40 -3.02 1.85
C THR A 152 -3.49 -2.08 3.04
N TYR A 153 -3.26 -2.61 4.23
CA TYR A 153 -3.18 -1.86 5.47
C TYR A 153 -2.05 -2.38 6.35
N ALA A 154 -1.56 -1.52 7.23
CA ALA A 154 -0.62 -1.85 8.28
C ALA A 154 -1.14 -1.26 9.60
N TYR A 155 -0.79 -1.90 10.72
CA TYR A 155 -1.22 -1.44 12.03
C TYR A 155 -0.28 -1.96 13.12
N VAL A 156 -0.40 -1.38 14.31
CA VAL A 156 0.21 -1.91 15.53
C VAL A 156 -0.64 -1.53 16.74
N ILE A 157 -0.79 -2.46 17.68
CA ILE A 157 -1.19 -2.15 19.05
C ILE A 157 0.07 -1.81 19.83
N MET A 158 0.21 -0.56 20.28
CA MET A 158 1.36 -0.14 21.07
C MET A 158 1.40 -0.88 22.40
N LYS A 159 2.60 -1.17 22.92
CA LYS A 159 2.77 -1.54 24.33
C LYS A 159 2.52 -0.33 25.24
N PRO A 160 2.09 -0.51 26.50
CA PRO A 160 2.03 0.60 27.44
C PRO A 160 3.36 1.35 27.51
N GLY A 161 3.30 2.68 27.57
CA GLY A 161 4.47 3.54 27.61
C GLY A 161 5.17 3.76 26.25
N HIS A 162 4.63 3.21 25.15
CA HIS A 162 5.25 3.34 23.82
C HIS A 162 4.49 4.34 22.94
N VAL A 163 5.25 4.97 22.04
CA VAL A 163 4.72 5.72 20.90
C VAL A 163 4.62 4.78 19.71
N GLY A 164 3.50 4.82 19.00
CA GLY A 164 3.31 4.14 17.73
C GLY A 164 3.10 5.14 16.61
N THR A 165 3.66 4.83 15.44
CA THR A 165 3.42 5.55 14.20
C THR A 165 3.00 4.57 13.13
N ALA A 166 1.91 4.85 12.43
CA ALA A 166 1.55 4.15 11.20
C ALA A 166 1.78 5.10 10.03
N LEU A 167 2.48 4.61 9.01
CA LEU A 167 2.86 5.36 7.82
C LEU A 167 2.44 4.57 6.58
N THR A 168 1.70 5.23 5.71
CA THR A 168 1.43 4.79 4.34
C THR A 168 2.18 5.72 3.39
N VAL A 169 2.83 5.13 2.38
CA VAL A 169 3.74 5.88 1.51
C VAL A 169 3.89 5.21 0.14
N ALA A 170 3.76 6.01 -0.91
CA ALA A 170 4.08 5.67 -2.29
C ALA A 170 5.25 6.55 -2.79
N PRO A 171 6.49 6.03 -2.81
CA PRO A 171 7.66 6.81 -3.24
C PRO A 171 7.78 6.86 -4.76
N TYR A 172 8.15 8.04 -5.28
CA TYR A 172 8.47 8.24 -6.69
C TYR A 172 9.99 8.22 -6.87
N VAL A 173 10.50 7.19 -7.54
CA VAL A 173 11.93 6.90 -7.64
C VAL A 173 12.41 6.80 -9.09
N THR A 174 13.71 6.97 -9.28
CA THR A 174 14.40 6.55 -10.50
C THR A 174 15.15 5.25 -10.22
N LEU A 175 15.17 4.33 -11.20
CA LEU A 175 15.82 3.05 -11.01
C LEU A 175 17.34 3.18 -11.17
N ALA A 176 18.09 2.59 -10.23
CA ALA A 176 19.52 2.43 -10.38
C ALA A 176 19.83 1.60 -11.64
N ARG A 177 20.89 1.94 -12.37
CA ARG A 177 21.30 1.18 -13.57
C ARG A 177 21.49 -0.32 -13.28
N LYS A 178 21.98 -0.65 -12.08
CA LYS A 178 22.18 -2.03 -11.62
C LYS A 178 20.88 -2.78 -11.28
N ALA A 179 19.75 -2.08 -11.15
CA ALA A 179 18.44 -2.68 -10.96
C ALA A 179 17.77 -3.06 -12.30
N LEU A 180 18.38 -2.69 -13.44
CA LEU A 180 17.87 -3.03 -14.76
C LEU A 180 18.52 -4.33 -15.27
N PRO A 181 17.73 -5.26 -15.82
CA PRO A 181 18.26 -6.45 -16.48
C PRO A 181 19.03 -6.07 -17.77
N PRO A 182 19.85 -7.01 -18.31
CA PRO A 182 20.35 -6.90 -19.68
C PRO A 182 19.19 -6.61 -20.65
N GLY A 183 19.33 -5.57 -21.48
CA GLY A 183 18.24 -5.08 -22.34
C GLY A 183 17.41 -3.92 -21.76
N GLY A 184 17.68 -3.50 -20.52
CA GLY A 184 17.12 -2.29 -19.93
C GLY A 184 15.61 -2.36 -19.67
N PHE A 185 14.92 -1.21 -19.79
CA PHE A 185 13.48 -1.10 -19.52
C PHE A 185 12.63 -2.03 -20.39
N LYS A 186 13.00 -2.23 -21.68
CA LYS A 186 12.27 -3.12 -22.60
C LYS A 186 12.25 -4.57 -22.13
N ALA A 187 13.33 -5.03 -21.49
CA ALA A 187 13.39 -6.35 -20.89
C ALA A 187 12.60 -6.39 -19.57
N LEU A 188 12.79 -5.38 -18.71
CA LEU A 188 12.10 -5.28 -17.42
C LEU A 188 10.56 -5.21 -17.52
N GLU A 189 10.04 -4.60 -18.60
CA GLU A 189 8.61 -4.56 -18.89
C GLU A 189 7.99 -5.94 -19.12
N LYS A 190 8.77 -6.89 -19.63
CA LYS A 190 8.33 -8.22 -20.04
C LYS A 190 8.65 -9.33 -19.04
N MET A 191 9.33 -8.99 -17.94
CA MET A 191 9.71 -9.93 -16.90
C MET A 191 8.64 -10.01 -15.81
N SER A 192 8.44 -11.22 -15.30
CA SER A 192 7.85 -11.45 -13.99
C SER A 192 8.79 -10.98 -12.86
N LEU A 193 8.26 -10.84 -11.66
CA LEU A 193 9.04 -10.46 -10.48
C LEU A 193 10.13 -11.50 -10.17
N GLY A 194 9.82 -12.80 -10.25
CA GLY A 194 10.76 -13.88 -10.01
C GLY A 194 11.87 -13.96 -11.06
N GLU A 195 11.57 -13.71 -12.34
CA GLU A 195 12.61 -13.58 -13.38
C GLU A 195 13.53 -12.40 -13.11
N TRP A 196 12.98 -11.25 -12.74
CA TRP A 196 13.78 -10.09 -12.38
C TRP A 196 14.68 -10.36 -11.17
N LYS A 197 14.14 -10.94 -10.09
CA LYS A 197 14.92 -11.34 -8.91
C LYS A 197 16.11 -12.24 -9.27
N LYS A 198 15.86 -13.27 -10.10
CA LYS A 198 16.92 -14.17 -10.60
C LYS A 198 17.96 -13.42 -11.42
N ALA A 199 17.54 -12.55 -12.34
CA ALA A 199 18.44 -11.75 -13.17
C ALA A 199 19.33 -10.83 -12.33
N MET A 200 18.82 -10.32 -11.21
CA MET A 200 19.54 -9.43 -10.28
C MET A 200 20.29 -10.18 -9.18
N ALA A 201 20.27 -11.52 -9.17
CA ALA A 201 20.84 -12.36 -8.11
C ALA A 201 20.32 -12.00 -6.70
N ILE A 202 19.03 -11.66 -6.60
CA ILE A 202 18.34 -11.42 -5.33
C ILE A 202 17.80 -12.76 -4.82
N GLU A 203 18.33 -13.21 -3.68
CA GLU A 203 17.86 -14.41 -2.99
C GLU A 203 16.42 -14.24 -2.45
N GLN A 204 15.70 -15.35 -2.32
CA GLN A 204 14.29 -15.36 -1.88
C GLN A 204 14.16 -15.11 -0.37
#